data_AF-A0A967I7A3-F1
#
_entry.id   AF-A0A967I7A3-F1
#
_cell.length_a   1.000
_cell.length_b   1.000
_cell.length_c   1.000
_cell.angle_alpha   90.00
_cell.angle_beta   90.00
_cell.angle_gamma   90.00
#
_symmetry.space_group_name_H-M   'P 1'
#
loop_
_entity.id
_entity.type
_entity.pdbx_description
1 polymer ?
#
loop_
_entity_poly.entity_id
_entity_poly.type
_entity_poly.pdbx_seq_one_letter_code
_entity_poly.pdbx_strand_id
1 'polypeptide(L)'
;VTRDYVMALSGVLADGTPFNTGGKSVKDVAGYALKDLLIGSEGTLAIVTEATLKLIPPPQEKKTFLAYFSDTRTAGEAVSKIIAARIIPST
;
A
#
# COMPACT_ATOMS: atom_id res chain seq x y z
N VAL A 1 0.33 -3.70 -0.06
CA VAL A 1 -0.67 -2.83 -0.69
C VAL A 1 -1.02 -1.65 0.20
N THR A 2 -1.80 -1.78 1.28
CA THR A 2 -2.15 -0.61 2.12
C THR A 2 -0.92 0.05 2.75
N ARG A 3 0.03 -0.76 3.23
CA ARG A 3 1.30 -0.30 3.81
C ARG A 3 2.06 0.67 2.91
N ASP A 4 2.03 0.43 1.60
CA ASP A 4 2.79 1.22 0.61
C ASP A 4 2.25 2.65 0.47
N TYR A 5 1.02 2.90 0.94
CA TYR A 5 0.38 4.21 0.96
C TYR A 5 0.53 4.94 2.30
N VAL A 6 0.81 4.24 3.39
CA VAL A 6 0.89 4.86 4.72
C VAL A 6 2.23 5.55 4.91
N MET A 7 2.21 6.88 5.03
CA MET A 7 3.41 7.69 5.25
C MET A 7 3.69 7.88 6.74
N ALA A 8 2.65 8.19 7.53
CA ALA A 8 2.74 8.39 8.98
C ALA A 8 1.43 7.98 9.67
N LEU A 9 1.54 7.61 10.95
CA LEU A 9 0.42 7.28 11.83
C LEU A 9 0.53 8.02 13.16
N SER A 10 -0.61 8.47 13.68
CA SER A 10 -0.74 9.00 15.04
C SER A 10 -1.89 8.33 15.77
N GLY A 11 -1.80 8.27 17.09
CA GLY A 11 -2.82 7.63 17.91
C GLY A 11 -2.43 7.54 19.37
N VAL A 12 -3.03 6.57 20.06
CA VAL A 12 -2.81 6.31 21.48
C VAL A 12 -2.52 4.83 21.73
N LEU A 13 -1.58 4.56 22.62
CA LEU A 13 -1.27 3.23 23.12
C LEU A 13 -2.28 2.81 24.20
N ALA A 14 -2.21 1.54 24.64
CA ALA A 14 -3.14 0.97 25.62
C ALA A 14 -3.09 1.67 27.00
N ASP A 15 -1.95 2.26 27.36
CA ASP A 15 -1.76 3.06 28.57
C ASP A 15 -2.22 4.52 28.42
N GLY A 16 -2.75 4.89 27.25
CA GLY A 16 -3.16 6.25 26.91
C GLY A 16 -2.04 7.14 26.39
N THR A 17 -0.80 6.66 26.31
CA THR A 17 0.33 7.44 25.81
C THR A 17 0.13 7.78 24.33
N PRO A 18 0.18 9.06 23.93
CA PRO A 18 0.08 9.43 22.52
C PRO A 18 1.35 9.05 21.76
N PHE A 19 1.21 8.65 20.51
CA PHE A 19 2.35 8.36 19.62
C PHE A 19 2.22 9.07 18.27
N ASN A 20 3.37 9.31 17.64
CA ASN A 20 3.48 9.71 16.24
C ASN A 20 4.66 8.95 15.62
N THR A 21 4.44 8.35 14.45
CA THR A 21 5.49 7.60 13.75
C THR A 21 5.43 7.79 12.24
N GLY A 22 6.60 7.84 11.61
CA GLY A 22 6.78 8.18 10.21
C GLY A 22 6.82 9.69 9.99
N GLY A 23 6.62 10.10 8.73
CA GLY A 23 6.64 11.52 8.39
C GLY A 23 6.21 11.78 6.95
N LYS A 24 6.24 13.06 6.57
CA LYS A 24 5.92 13.49 5.20
C LYS A 24 7.05 13.21 4.19
N SER A 25 8.24 12.86 4.69
CA SER A 25 9.38 12.53 3.86
C SER A 25 9.16 11.18 3.17
N VAL A 26 9.34 11.15 1.84
CA VAL A 26 9.24 9.92 1.04
C VAL A 26 10.31 8.90 1.48
N LYS A 27 11.48 9.40 1.88
CA LYS A 27 12.55 8.60 2.47
C LYS A 27 12.70 9.01 3.92
N ASP A 28 12.27 8.12 4.81
CA ASP A 28 12.47 8.25 6.25
C ASP A 28 13.37 7.09 6.70
N VAL A 29 14.58 7.44 7.12
CA VAL A 29 15.62 6.48 7.55
C VAL A 29 16.03 6.74 9.01
N ALA A 30 15.29 7.60 9.71
CA ALA A 30 15.56 7.92 11.09
C ALA A 30 14.96 6.83 12.01
N GLY A 31 15.79 5.88 12.43
CA GLY A 31 15.39 4.84 13.37
C GLY A 31 14.50 3.75 12.76
N TYR A 32 13.65 3.16 13.59
CA TYR A 32 12.79 2.05 13.19
C TYR A 32 11.50 2.54 12.53
N ALA A 33 11.04 1.79 11.52
CA ALA A 33 9.76 2.01 10.87
C ALA A 33 8.59 1.53 11.76
N LEU A 34 8.37 2.14 12.94
CA LEU A 34 7.34 1.71 13.89
C LEU A 34 5.91 1.78 13.29
N LYS A 35 5.67 2.66 12.30
CA LYS A 35 4.43 2.64 11.52
C LYS A 35 4.13 1.26 10.92
N ASP A 36 5.16 0.53 10.50
CA ASP A 36 5.01 -0.77 9.84
C ASP A 36 4.67 -1.89 10.82
N LEU A 37 4.99 -1.70 12.10
CA LEU A 37 4.55 -2.60 13.17
C LEU A 37 3.05 -2.40 13.47
N LEU A 38 2.57 -1.17 13.36
CA LEU A 38 1.17 -0.81 13.61
C LEU A 38 0.25 -1.18 12.44
N ILE A 39 0.75 -1.10 11.21
CA ILE A 39 -0.02 -1.49 10.00
C ILE A 39 -0.27 -3.00 10.03
N GLY A 40 -1.55 -3.38 10.09
CA GLY A 40 -1.93 -4.79 10.19
C GLY A 40 -1.90 -5.35 11.62
N SER A 41 -1.71 -4.50 12.63
CA SER A 41 -1.82 -4.90 14.05
C SER A 41 -3.25 -5.22 14.49
N GLU A 42 -4.25 -4.95 13.64
CA GLU A 42 -5.66 -5.19 13.93
C GLU A 42 -6.16 -4.53 15.23
N GLY A 43 -5.55 -3.40 15.62
CA GLY A 43 -5.91 -2.66 16.84
C GLY A 43 -5.38 -3.26 18.14
N THR A 44 -4.56 -4.31 18.07
CA THR A 44 -4.01 -4.98 19.27
C THR A 44 -2.88 -4.20 19.94
N LEU A 45 -2.17 -3.35 19.19
CA LEU A 45 -1.00 -2.61 19.67
C LEU A 45 -1.32 -1.16 20.03
N ALA A 46 -2.29 -0.54 19.36
CA ALA A 46 -2.65 0.86 19.55
C ALA A 46 -4.00 1.18 18.88
N ILE A 47 -4.61 2.29 19.29
CA ILE A 47 -5.72 2.92 18.58
C ILE A 47 -5.16 4.01 17.68
N VAL A 48 -5.27 3.83 16.36
CA VAL A 48 -4.87 4.82 15.36
C VAL A 48 -5.99 5.85 15.21
N THR A 49 -5.67 7.13 15.37
CA THR A 49 -6.63 8.25 15.24
C THR A 49 -6.40 9.08 13.99
N GLU A 50 -5.16 9.11 13.47
CA GLU A 50 -4.81 9.86 12.26
C GLU A 50 -3.87 9.05 11.37
N ALA A 51 -4.02 9.19 10.06
CA ALA A 51 -3.13 8.60 9.06
C ALA A 51 -2.79 9.61 7.98
N THR A 52 -1.50 9.75 7.67
CA THR A 52 -1.03 10.49 6.49
C THR A 52 -0.79 9.50 5.36
N LEU A 53 -1.45 9.70 4.22
CA LEU A 53 -1.39 8.79 3.08
C LEU A 53 -0.72 9.45 1.86
N LYS A 54 0.02 8.65 1.11
CA LYS A 54 0.57 9.02 -0.19
C LYS A 54 -0.56 9.04 -1.22
N LEU A 55 -0.78 10.19 -1.84
CA LEU A 55 -1.71 10.33 -2.96
C LEU A 55 -1.07 9.84 -4.26
N ILE A 56 -1.85 9.15 -5.09
CA ILE A 56 -1.47 8.76 -6.45
C ILE A 56 -2.19 9.72 -7.42
N PRO A 57 -1.49 10.32 -8.39
CA PRO A 57 -2.15 11.11 -9.42
C PRO A 57 -3.13 10.25 -10.23
N PRO A 58 -4.27 10.80 -10.67
CA PRO A 58 -5.18 10.07 -11.55
C PRO A 58 -4.48 9.72 -12.88
N PRO A 59 -4.71 8.52 -13.44
CA PRO A 59 -4.16 8.15 -14.74
C PRO A 59 -4.78 9.01 -15.86
N GLN A 60 -3.99 9.34 -16.88
CA GLN A 60 -4.47 10.11 -18.05
C GLN A 60 -5.51 9.34 -18.86
N GLU A 61 -5.35 8.01 -18.97
CA GLU A 61 -6.29 7.11 -19.64
C GLU A 61 -6.45 5.82 -18.84
N LYS A 62 -7.67 5.28 -18.82
CA LYS A 62 -7.97 3.94 -18.28
C LYS A 62 -8.74 3.15 -19.35
N LYS A 63 -8.28 1.93 -19.65
CA LYS A 63 -8.92 1.02 -20.60
C LYS A 63 -9.18 -0.31 -19.93
N THR A 64 -10.38 -0.84 -20.14
CA THR A 64 -10.79 -2.17 -19.69
C THR A 64 -10.88 -3.08 -20.91
N PHE A 65 -10.31 -4.28 -20.84
CA PHE A 65 -10.42 -5.28 -21.90
C PHE A 65 -10.76 -6.65 -21.29
N LEU A 66 -11.30 -7.54 -22.13
CA LEU A 66 -11.61 -8.92 -21.78
C LEU A 66 -10.90 -9.84 -22.78
N ALA A 67 -10.25 -10.88 -22.28
CA ALA A 67 -9.55 -11.87 -23.10
C ALA A 67 -9.96 -13.28 -22.65
N TYR A 68 -10.22 -14.16 -23.61
CA TYR A 68 -10.53 -15.57 -23.38
C TYR A 68 -9.32 -16.42 -23.73
N PHE A 69 -9.06 -17.42 -22.90
CA PHE A 69 -7.97 -18.38 -23.09
C PHE A 69 -8.52 -19.80 -23.01
N SER A 70 -7.95 -20.71 -23.78
CA SER A 70 -8.32 -22.13 -23.81
C SER A 70 -7.97 -22.86 -22.51
N ASP A 71 -6.97 -22.36 -21.77
CA ASP A 71 -6.41 -23.00 -20.60
C ASP A 71 -5.71 -21.97 -19.69
N THR A 72 -5.46 -22.39 -18.44
CA THR A 72 -4.87 -21.53 -17.40
C THR A 72 -3.40 -21.23 -17.62
N ARG A 73 -2.64 -22.09 -18.33
CA ARG A 73 -1.22 -21.85 -18.62
C ARG A 73 -1.06 -20.70 -19.60
N THR A 74 -1.81 -20.74 -20.70
CA THR A 74 -1.82 -19.67 -21.71
C THR A 74 -2.27 -18.33 -21.10
N ALA A 75 -3.27 -18.36 -20.22
CA ALA A 75 -3.69 -17.16 -19.48
C ALA A 75 -2.56 -16.61 -18.57
N GLY A 76 -1.88 -17.49 -17.83
CA GLY A 76 -0.75 -17.10 -16.98
C GLY A 76 0.41 -16.48 -17.76
N GLU A 77 0.76 -17.06 -18.91
CA GLU A 77 1.79 -16.50 -19.81
C GLU A 77 1.43 -15.11 -20.32
N ALA A 78 0.14 -14.86 -20.63
CA ALA A 78 -0.33 -13.54 -21.03
C ALA A 78 -0.15 -12.51 -19.90
N VAL A 79 -0.52 -12.86 -18.66
CA VAL A 79 -0.30 -11.99 -17.49
C VAL A 79 1.20 -11.70 -17.29
N SER A 80 2.05 -12.73 -17.36
CA SER A 80 3.50 -12.54 -17.26
C SER A 80 4.05 -11.61 -18.34
N LYS A 81 3.58 -11.74 -19.58
CA LYS A 81 3.98 -10.85 -20.69
C LYS A 81 3.53 -9.41 -20.48
N ILE A 82 2.32 -9.18 -19.96
CA ILE A 82 1.80 -7.84 -19.63
C ILE A 82 2.68 -7.16 -18.56
N ILE A 83 2.99 -7.89 -17.49
CA ILE A 83 3.85 -7.39 -16.41
C ILE A 83 5.27 -7.12 -16.92
N ALA A 84 5.83 -8.03 -17.73
CA ALA A 84 7.16 -7.86 -18.35
C ALA A 84 7.22 -6.65 -19.30
N ALA A 85 6.12 -6.36 -20.00
CA ALA A 85 5.96 -5.18 -20.84
C ALA A 85 5.78 -3.88 -20.03
N ARG A 86 5.79 -3.95 -18.69
CA ARG A 86 5.54 -2.82 -17.76
C ARG A 86 4.20 -2.14 -17.99
N ILE A 87 3.22 -2.88 -18.53
CA ILE A 87 1.84 -2.42 -18.61
C ILE A 87 1.24 -2.63 -17.22
N ILE A 88 0.95 -1.55 -16.51
CA ILE A 88 0.46 -1.59 -15.13
C ILE A 88 -1.04 -1.87 -15.17
N PRO A 89 -1.50 -3.06 -14.73
CA PRO A 89 -2.93 -3.33 -14.61
C PRO A 89 -3.51 -2.43 -13.53
N SER A 90 -4.63 -1.78 -13.81
CA SER A 90 -5.36 -1.08 -12.75
C SER A 90 -6.03 -2.12 -11.85
N THR A 91 -5.69 -2.12 -10.56
CA THR A 91 -6.39 -2.89 -9.53
C THR A 91 -7.50 -2.05 -8.91
#